data_AF-A0A3D0IBL2-F1
#
_entry.id   AF-A0A3D0IBL2-F1
#
_cell.length_a   1.000
_cell.length_b   1.000
_cell.length_c   1.000
_cell.angle_alpha   90.00
_cell.angle_beta   90.00
_cell.angle_gamma   90.00
#
_symmetry.space_group_name_H-M   'P 1'
#
loop_
_entity.id
_entity.type
_entity.pdbx_description
1 polymer ?
#
loop_
_entity_poly.entity_id
_entity_poly.type
_entity_poly.pdbx_seq_one_letter_code
_entity_poly.pdbx_strand_id
1 'polypeptide(L)' 'MVKLAIEFENPAKLWWDSGGRELWESIAYGFDGSEVLVDDDVAHSWMARAATIPGWEGGPSYAPHPVFLKSVSEDEEQ' A
#
# COMPACT_ATOMS: atom_id res chain seq x y z
N MET A 1 13.68 6.61 -1.22
CA MET A 1 12.59 5.90 -1.92
C MET A 1 12.15 4.73 -1.08
N VAL A 2 10.86 4.43 -1.05
CA VAL A 2 10.26 3.33 -0.26
C VAL A 2 9.38 2.47 -1.16
N LYS A 3 9.21 1.20 -0.82
CA LYS A 3 8.31 0.28 -1.51
C LYS A 3 6.95 0.31 -0.82
N LEU A 4 5.94 0.77 -1.54
CA LEU A 4 4.54 0.65 -1.16
C LEU A 4 4.06 -0.74 -1.59
N ALA A 5 3.60 -1.56 -0.65
CA ALA A 5 3.17 -2.92 -0.91
C ALA A 5 1.74 -3.16 -0.45
N ILE A 6 0.93 -3.84 -1.27
CA ILE A 6 -0.44 -4.23 -0.94
C ILE A 6 -0.54 -5.73 -0.66
N GLU A 7 -1.32 -6.09 0.34
CA GLU A 7 -1.64 -7.47 0.66
C GLU A 7 -2.89 -7.93 -0.11
N PHE A 8 -2.71 -8.42 -1.34
CA PHE A 8 -3.83 -8.91 -2.17
C PHE A 8 -4.52 -10.15 -1.59
N GLU A 9 -3.85 -10.93 -0.73
CA GLU A 9 -4.48 -12.09 -0.10
C GLU A 9 -5.45 -11.66 1.02
N ASN A 10 -5.24 -10.47 1.60
CA ASN A 10 -6.07 -9.90 2.66
C ASN A 10 -6.20 -8.37 2.55
N PRO A 11 -6.78 -7.82 1.47
CA PRO A 11 -6.77 -6.38 1.19
C PRO A 11 -7.76 -5.59 2.06
N ALA A 12 -8.19 -6.16 3.20
CA ALA A 12 -9.28 -5.71 4.05
C ALA A 12 -10.51 -5.36 3.20
N LYS A 13 -11.36 -6.36 2.88
CA LYS A 13 -12.44 -6.25 1.89
C LYS A 13 -13.25 -4.94 1.93
N LEU A 14 -13.58 -4.45 3.13
CA LEU A 14 -14.27 -3.17 3.30
C LEU A 14 -13.49 -1.99 2.71
N TRP A 15 -12.18 -1.93 2.94
CA TRP A 15 -11.29 -0.91 2.38
C TRP A 15 -11.20 -1.00 0.87
N TRP A 16 -11.02 -2.21 0.36
CA TRP A 16 -10.95 -2.48 -1.08
C TRP A 16 -12.22 -2.00 -1.80
N ASP A 17 -13.39 -2.37 -1.28
CA ASP A 17 -14.71 -2.02 -1.84
C ASP A 17 -15.10 -0.54 -1.59
N SER A 18 -14.49 0.14 -0.62
CA SER A 18 -14.77 1.55 -0.28
C SER A 18 -13.92 2.58 -1.05
N GLY A 19 -13.20 2.14 -2.09
CA GLY A 19 -12.36 3.00 -2.94
C GLY A 19 -10.87 2.83 -2.72
N GLY A 20 -10.44 1.94 -1.82
CA GLY A 20 -9.04 1.59 -1.64
C GLY A 20 -8.42 0.95 -2.89
N ARG A 21 -9.22 0.16 -3.61
CA ARG A 21 -8.84 -0.39 -4.91
C ARG A 21 -8.46 0.69 -5.92
N GLU A 22 -9.32 1.68 -6.13
CA GLU A 22 -9.09 2.76 -7.10
C GLU A 22 -7.86 3.59 -6.70
N LEU A 23 -7.69 3.84 -5.40
CA LEU A 23 -6.52 4.53 -4.87
C LEU A 23 -5.22 3.73 -5.13
N TRP A 24 -5.25 2.42 -4.94
CA TRP A 24 -4.11 1.54 -5.25
C TRP A 24 -3.83 1.48 -6.75
N GLU A 25 -4.84 1.23 -7.58
CA GLU A 25 -4.71 1.19 -9.04
C GLU A 25 -4.17 2.52 -9.60
N SER A 26 -4.46 3.66 -8.94
CA SER A 26 -3.93 4.97 -9.35
C SER A 26 -2.41 5.12 -9.15
N ILE A 27 -1.84 4.52 -8.10
CA ILE A 27 -0.40 4.59 -7.81
C ILE A 27 0.37 3.43 -8.45
N ALA A 28 -0.28 2.29 -8.63
CA ALA A 28 0.26 1.12 -9.33
C ALA A 28 0.08 1.18 -10.86
N TYR A 29 -0.43 2.28 -11.42
CA TYR A 29 -0.65 2.40 -12.86
C TYR A 29 0.65 2.16 -13.64
N GLY A 30 0.68 1.08 -14.44
CA GLY A 30 1.87 0.66 -15.20
C GLY A 30 2.80 -0.31 -14.46
N PHE A 31 2.47 -0.71 -13.23
CA PHE A 31 3.14 -1.75 -12.46
C PHE A 31 2.22 -2.98 -12.34
N ASP A 32 2.70 -4.14 -12.76
CA ASP A 32 1.93 -5.41 -12.71
C ASP A 32 2.10 -6.13 -11.34
N GLY A 33 2.65 -5.42 -10.35
CA GLY A 33 3.06 -5.99 -9.07
C GLY A 33 2.18 -5.61 -7.89
N SER A 34 2.32 -6.35 -6.79
CA SER A 34 1.82 -5.98 -5.46
C SER A 34 2.66 -4.91 -4.77
N GLU A 35 3.70 -4.41 -5.44
CA GLU A 35 4.67 -3.48 -4.89
C GLU A 35 4.99 -2.38 -5.92
N VAL A 36 5.07 -1.15 -5.44
CA VAL A 36 5.41 0.03 -6.24
C VAL A 36 6.49 0.82 -5.52
N LEU A 37 7.55 1.19 -6.25
CA LEU A 37 8.61 2.05 -5.71
C LEU A 37 8.19 3.51 -5.85
N VAL A 38 8.15 4.25 -4.74
CA VAL A 38 7.80 5.67 -4.72
C VAL A 38 8.74 6.45 -3.81
N ASP A 39 8.72 7.77 -3.92
CA ASP A 39 9.39 8.65 -2.97
C ASP A 39 8.73 8.61 -1.58
N ASP A 40 9.52 8.91 -0.55
CA ASP A 40 9.07 8.87 0.85
C ASP A 40 7.91 9.83 1.11
N ASP A 41 8.00 11.06 0.59
CA ASP A 41 6.94 12.06 0.68
C ASP A 41 5.63 11.61 0.00
N VAL A 42 5.75 10.94 -1.15
CA VAL A 42 4.60 10.39 -1.90
C VAL A 42 3.98 9.25 -1.11
N ALA A 43 4.78 8.34 -0.57
CA ALA A 43 4.32 7.25 0.26
C ALA A 43 3.58 7.74 1.51
N HIS A 44 4.14 8.72 2.22
CA HIS A 44 3.50 9.29 3.41
C HIS A 44 2.17 9.98 3.08
N SER A 45 2.14 10.82 2.02
CA SER A 45 0.90 11.46 1.60
C SER A 45 -0.16 10.45 1.13
N TRP A 46 0.27 9.39 0.44
CA TRP A 46 -0.63 8.34 -0.04
C TRP A 46 -1.18 7.51 1.12
N MET A 47 -0.33 7.10 2.06
CA MET A 47 -0.73 6.34 3.26
C MET A 47 -1.72 7.14 4.12
N ALA A 48 -1.48 8.44 4.30
CA ALA A 48 -2.40 9.33 4.99
C ALA A 48 -3.77 9.38 4.30
N ARG A 49 -3.81 9.36 2.97
CA ARG A 49 -5.06 9.30 2.20
C ARG A 49 -5.73 7.93 2.33
N ALA A 50 -4.98 6.84 2.20
CA ALA A 50 -5.47 5.47 2.32
C ALA A 50 -6.10 5.20 3.69
N ALA A 51 -5.52 5.77 4.77
CA ALA A 51 -6.04 5.67 6.12
C ALA A 51 -7.39 6.37 6.33
N THR A 52 -7.81 7.26 5.42
CA THR A 52 -9.15 7.88 5.49
C THR A 52 -10.27 6.99 4.95
N ILE A 53 -9.93 5.87 4.31
CA ILE A 53 -10.90 4.96 3.70
C ILE A 53 -11.39 3.96 4.75
N PRO A 54 -12.71 3.72 4.86
CA PRO A 54 -13.27 2.75 5.80
C PRO A 54 -12.66 1.36 5.65
N GLY A 55 -12.35 0.69 6.75
CA GLY A 55 -11.74 -0.65 6.72
C GLY A 55 -10.22 -0.67 6.69
N TRP A 56 -9.56 0.49 6.80
CA TRP A 56 -8.10 0.60 6.91
C TRP A 56 -7.50 -0.28 8.01
N GLU A 57 -8.10 -0.31 9.20
CA GLU A 57 -7.68 -1.17 10.33
C GLU A 57 -8.36 -2.55 10.32
N GLY A 58 -8.94 -2.95 9.19
CA GLY A 58 -9.70 -4.19 9.04
C GLY A 58 -8.85 -5.43 8.71
N GLY A 59 -7.53 -5.31 8.72
CA GLY A 59 -6.60 -6.39 8.39
C GLY A 59 -6.36 -7.38 9.55
N PRO A 60 -5.73 -8.54 9.28
CA PRO A 60 -5.37 -9.52 10.31
C PRO A 60 -4.28 -8.98 11.26
N SER A 61 -4.11 -9.59 12.44
CA SER A 61 -3.16 -9.11 13.48
C SER A 61 -1.70 -8.94 13.02
N TYR A 62 -1.30 -9.66 11.97
CA TYR A 62 0.04 -9.61 11.38
C TYR A 62 0.18 -8.63 10.20
N ALA A 63 -0.95 -8.15 9.67
CA ALA A 63 -1.03 -7.15 8.60
C ALA A 63 -2.25 -6.25 8.88
N PRO A 64 -2.16 -5.37 9.89
CA PRO A 64 -3.31 -4.62 10.38
C PRO A 64 -3.89 -3.67 9.33
N HIS A 65 -3.08 -3.28 8.35
CA HIS A 65 -3.46 -2.43 7.23
C HIS A 65 -3.36 -3.18 5.90
N PRO A 66 -4.25 -2.89 4.94
CA PRO A 66 -4.22 -3.52 3.62
C PRO A 66 -2.96 -3.18 2.83
N VAL A 67 -2.34 -2.03 3.12
CA VAL A 67 -1.13 -1.54 2.46
C VAL A 67 -0.08 -1.18 3.51
N PHE A 68 1.18 -1.48 3.21
CA PHE A 68 2.30 -1.26 4.13
C PHE A 68 3.56 -0.77 3.40
N LEU A 69 4.42 -0.07 4.14
CA LEU A 69 5.69 0.44 3.64
C LEU A 69 6.80 -0.57 3.92
N LYS A 70 7.57 -0.91 2.90
CA LYS A 70 8.82 -1.63 3.01
C LYS A 70 9.96 -0.63 2.81
N SER A 71 10.87 -0.57 3.77
CA SER A 71 12.14 0.10 3.59
C SER A 71 12.91 -0.60 2.48
N VAL A 72 13.25 0.15 1.43
CA VAL A 72 14.22 -0.31 0.43
C VAL A 72 15.57 -0.01 1.05
N SER A 73 16.14 -0.98 1.74
CA SER A 73 17.54 -0.87 2.14
C SER A 73 18.37 -0.71 0.87
N GLU A 74 19.34 0.22 0.89
CA GLU A 74 20.29 0.48 -0.21
C GLU A 74 21.24 -0.71 -0.51
N ASP A 75 20.93 -1.92 -0.04
CA ASP A 75 21.79 -3.13 -0.04
C ASP A 75 21.38 -4.15 -1.12
N GLU A 76 20.84 -3.69 -2.27
CA GLU A 76 20.79 -4.49 -3.51
C GLU A 76 21.89 -4.03 -4.50
N GLU A 77 23.02 -3.53 -3.99
CA GLU A 77 24.30 -3.48 -4.72
C GLU A 77 25.09 -4.79 -4.49
N GLN A 78 24.75 -5.86 -5.22
CA GLN A 78 25.69 -6.97 -5.47
C GLN A 78 25.66 -7.43 -6.93
#